data_AF-A0A3B9TRW8-F1
#
_entry.id   AF-A0A3B9TRW8-F1
#
_cell.length_a   1.000
_cell.length_b   1.000
_cell.length_c   1.000
_cell.angle_alpha   90.00
_cell.angle_beta   90.00
_cell.angle_gamma   90.00
#
_symmetry.space_group_name_H-M   'P 1'
#
loop_
_entity.id
_entity.type
_entity.pdbx_description
1 polymer ?
#
loop_
_entity_poly.entity_id
_entity_poly.type
_entity_poly.pdbx_seq_one_letter_code
_entity_poly.pdbx_strand_id
1 'polypeptide(L)'
;VGRCYRCSTMVEPYLSEQWFVKTAPLAKEAIEAVKEKRIEIIPEQWENTYFQWMENIRDWCISRQLWWGHRIPAWTCERCGSLTVSEQDPDRCEKGGSLGLSQEEDVLDTWFSSALWPFS
;
A
#
# COMPACT_ATOMS: atom_id res chain seq x y z
N VAL A 1 22.15 7.10 -10.64
CA VAL A 1 21.09 7.94 -10.03
C VAL A 1 19.75 7.42 -10.52
N GLY A 2 18.79 7.18 -9.61
CA GLY A 2 17.46 6.67 -9.98
C GLY A 2 16.69 7.67 -10.85
N ARG A 3 15.99 7.18 -11.86
CA ARG A 3 15.09 7.96 -12.72
C ARG A 3 13.68 7.41 -12.58
N CYS A 4 12.69 8.29 -12.68
CA CYS A 4 11.29 7.90 -12.70
C CYS A 4 11.04 7.01 -13.93
N TYR A 5 10.49 5.81 -13.73
CA TYR A 5 10.27 4.85 -14.82
C TYR A 5 9.27 5.33 -15.88
N ARG A 6 8.40 6.31 -15.54
CA ARG A 6 7.41 6.88 -16.48
C ARG A 6 7.94 8.08 -17.26
N CYS A 7 8.46 9.11 -16.57
CA CYS A 7 8.86 10.37 -17.21
C CYS A 7 10.36 10.52 -17.44
N SER A 8 11.17 9.56 -16.98
CA SER A 8 12.65 9.57 -17.08
C SER A 8 13.38 10.70 -16.35
N THR A 9 12.67 11.59 -15.65
CA THR A 9 13.27 12.62 -14.79
C THR A 9 14.03 12.00 -13.63
N MET A 10 15.09 12.67 -13.18
CA MET A 10 15.86 12.27 -12.00
C MET A 10 14.96 12.27 -10.75
N VAL A 11 15.02 11.21 -9.95
CA VAL A 11 14.29 11.11 -8.69
C VAL A 11 15.10 11.78 -7.59
N GLU A 12 14.46 12.66 -6.84
CA GLU A 12 15.01 13.28 -5.63
C GLU A 12 14.47 12.56 -4.38
N PRO A 13 15.34 12.10 -3.47
CA PRO A 13 14.88 11.55 -2.21
C PRO A 13 14.46 12.68 -1.25
N TYR A 14 13.24 12.60 -0.74
CA TYR A 14 12.68 13.54 0.22
C TYR A 14 11.96 12.80 1.35
N LEU A 15 12.13 13.26 2.60
CA LEU A 15 11.45 12.68 3.75
C LEU A 15 10.04 13.25 3.85
N SER A 16 9.05 12.37 3.79
CA SER A 16 7.62 12.70 3.91
C SER A 16 6.90 11.63 4.72
N GLU A 17 5.82 12.04 5.40
CA GLU A 17 4.89 11.10 6.00
C GLU A 17 4.09 10.43 4.89
N GLN A 18 4.04 9.10 4.90
CA GLN A 18 3.41 8.29 3.86
C GLN A 18 2.77 7.04 4.49
N TRP A 19 1.81 6.47 3.78
CA TRP A 19 1.15 5.22 4.14
C TRP A 19 1.95 4.00 3.68
N PHE A 20 2.21 3.09 4.60
CA PHE A 20 2.95 1.85 4.35
C PHE A 20 2.18 0.61 4.78
N VAL A 21 2.38 -0.48 4.03
CA VAL A 21 1.97 -1.83 4.43
C VAL A 21 3.19 -2.59 4.94
N LYS A 22 3.04 -3.22 6.11
CA LYS A 22 4.05 -4.13 6.65
C LYS A 22 4.07 -5.42 5.84
N THR A 23 5.05 -5.58 4.96
CA THR A 23 5.04 -6.65 3.95
C THR A 23 5.63 -7.97 4.45
N ALA A 24 6.56 -7.92 5.42
CA ALA A 24 7.22 -9.12 5.95
C ALA A 24 6.27 -10.28 6.34
N PRO A 25 5.16 -10.07 7.09
CA PRO A 25 4.24 -11.17 7.41
C PRO A 25 3.50 -11.70 6.16
N LEU A 26 3.13 -10.81 5.23
CA LEU A 26 2.45 -11.19 3.99
C LEU A 26 3.37 -12.02 3.08
N ALA A 27 4.64 -11.63 3.02
CA ALA A 27 5.63 -12.31 2.21
C ALA A 27 5.91 -13.73 2.72
N LYS A 28 5.93 -13.92 4.04
CA LYS A 28 6.07 -15.24 4.65
C LYS A 28 4.97 -16.20 4.18
N GLU A 29 3.70 -15.78 4.27
CA GLU A 29 2.56 -16.62 3.85
C GLU A 29 2.63 -17.00 2.36
N ALA A 30 3.05 -16.06 1.52
CA ALA A 30 3.18 -16.26 0.08
C ALA A 30 4.36 -17.18 -0.27
N ILE A 31 5.50 -17.07 0.42
CA ILE A 31 6.65 -17.98 0.27
C ILE A 31 6.23 -19.41 0.62
N GLU A 32 5.54 -19.61 1.75
CA GLU A 32 5.10 -20.95 2.16
C GLU A 32 4.11 -21.56 1.16
N ALA A 33 3.24 -20.76 0.53
CA ALA A 33 2.34 -21.25 -0.51
C ALA A 33 3.07 -21.84 -1.74
N VAL A 34 4.20 -21.25 -2.13
CA VAL A 34 5.01 -21.77 -3.24
C VAL A 34 5.84 -22.98 -2.78
N LYS A 35 6.41 -22.95 -1.57
CA LYS A 35 7.17 -24.09 -1.01
C LYS A 35 6.32 -25.34 -0.83
N GLU A 36 5.10 -25.19 -0.36
CA GLU A 36 4.12 -26.28 -0.20
C GLU A 36 3.51 -26.74 -1.54
N LYS A 37 3.93 -26.14 -2.67
CA LYS A 37 3.41 -26.39 -4.02
C LYS A 37 1.88 -26.20 -4.12
N ARG A 38 1.30 -25.34 -3.26
CA ARG A 38 -0.08 -24.84 -3.45
C ARG A 38 -0.18 -23.88 -4.63
N ILE A 39 0.93 -23.20 -4.94
CA ILE A 39 1.13 -22.38 -6.13
C ILE A 39 2.36 -22.91 -6.84
N GLU A 40 2.24 -23.12 -8.16
CA GLU A 40 3.34 -23.52 -9.02
C GLU A 40 3.74 -22.36 -9.94
N ILE A 41 5.03 -22.03 -9.98
CA ILE A 41 5.57 -20.99 -10.86
C ILE A 41 6.19 -21.67 -12.08
N ILE A 42 5.69 -21.32 -13.27
CA ILE A 42 6.16 -21.90 -14.53
C ILE A 42 6.81 -20.82 -15.40
N PRO A 43 8.05 -21.00 -15.88
CA PRO A 43 8.98 -22.11 -15.57
C PRO A 43 9.55 -22.11 -14.14
N GLU A 44 9.89 -23.29 -13.60
CA GLU A 44 10.37 -23.51 -12.22
C GLU A 44 11.60 -22.66 -11.85
N GLN A 45 12.47 -22.36 -12.82
CA GLN A 45 13.66 -21.51 -12.60
C GLN A 45 13.33 -20.13 -12.00
N TRP A 46 12.11 -19.62 -12.18
CA TRP A 46 11.67 -18.34 -11.62
C TRP A 46 11.39 -18.39 -10.12
N GLU A 47 11.25 -19.58 -9.52
CA GLU A 47 11.06 -19.73 -8.07
C GLU A 47 12.22 -19.08 -7.30
N ASN A 48 13.46 -19.24 -7.78
CA ASN A 48 14.63 -18.63 -7.14
C ASN A 48 14.55 -17.09 -7.12
N THR A 49 14.15 -16.48 -8.24
CA THR A 49 13.96 -15.02 -8.33
C THR A 49 12.82 -14.57 -7.43
N TYR A 50 11.73 -15.33 -7.39
CA TYR A 50 10.60 -15.05 -6.51
C TYR A 50 11.01 -15.09 -5.04
N PHE A 51 11.66 -16.16 -4.57
CA PHE A 51 12.12 -16.26 -3.18
C PHE A 51 13.11 -15.17 -2.82
N GLN A 52 14.09 -14.90 -3.69
CA GLN A 52 15.03 -13.81 -3.45
C GLN A 52 14.34 -12.45 -3.27
N TRP A 53 13.31 -12.16 -4.07
CA TRP A 53 12.54 -10.93 -3.94
C TRP A 53 11.72 -10.89 -2.66
N MET A 54 10.99 -11.97 -2.36
CA MET A 54 10.09 -12.05 -1.22
C MET A 54 10.83 -12.05 0.13
N GLU A 55 12.00 -12.67 0.21
CA GLU A 55 12.82 -12.70 1.43
C GLU A 55 13.44 -11.35 1.78
N ASN A 56 13.69 -10.50 0.77
CA ASN A 56 14.32 -9.19 0.93
C ASN A 56 13.33 -8.02 0.78
N ILE A 57 12.03 -8.31 0.74
CA ILE A 57 11.00 -7.32 0.53
C ILE A 57 10.98 -6.31 1.69
N ARG A 58 10.77 -5.05 1.35
CA ARG A 58 10.61 -3.95 2.32
C ARG A 58 9.16 -3.54 2.41
N ASP A 59 8.82 -2.81 3.47
CA ASP A 59 7.49 -2.26 3.64
C ASP A 59 7.12 -1.39 2.43
N TRP A 60 5.92 -1.62 1.93
CA TRP A 60 5.47 -1.06 0.67
C TRP A 60 4.78 0.27 0.91
N CYS A 61 5.33 1.35 0.35
CA CYS A 61 4.65 2.64 0.29
C CYS A 61 3.47 2.57 -0.68
N ILE A 62 2.25 2.62 -0.14
CA ILE A 62 0.99 2.49 -0.89
C ILE A 62 0.32 3.84 -1.20
N SER A 63 0.83 4.95 -0.65
CA SER A 63 0.30 6.30 -0.89
C SER A 63 0.97 6.96 -2.10
N ARG A 64 0.21 7.77 -2.83
CA ARG A 64 0.66 8.53 -3.99
C ARG A 64 0.00 9.90 -4.01
N GLN A 65 0.80 10.94 -4.25
CA GLN A 65 0.33 12.31 -4.42
C GLN A 65 -0.07 12.54 -5.89
N LEU A 66 -1.07 11.79 -6.35
CA LEU A 66 -1.60 11.84 -7.71
C LEU A 66 -3.08 12.15 -7.68
N TRP A 67 -3.59 12.77 -8.75
CA TRP A 67 -5.02 13.06 -8.87
C TRP A 67 -5.85 11.84 -9.26
N TRP A 68 -5.20 10.83 -9.86
CA TRP A 68 -5.86 9.62 -10.34
C TRP A 68 -5.52 8.43 -9.44
N GLY A 69 -6.55 7.88 -8.82
CA GLY A 69 -6.48 6.69 -7.99
C GLY A 69 -7.62 6.64 -6.98
N HIS A 70 -7.69 5.56 -6.22
CA HIS A 70 -8.67 5.42 -5.15
C HIS A 70 -8.16 6.21 -3.94
N ARG A 71 -8.94 7.17 -3.42
CA ARG A 71 -8.54 7.91 -2.21
C ARG A 71 -8.38 6.96 -1.03
N ILE A 72 -7.35 7.19 -0.22
CA ILE A 72 -7.13 6.41 0.99
C ILE A 72 -8.32 6.65 1.95
N PRO A 73 -8.98 5.59 2.44
CA PRO A 73 -10.15 5.73 3.31
C PRO A 73 -9.72 6.01 4.76
N ALA A 74 -9.05 7.13 4.95
CA ALA A 74 -8.59 7.63 6.23
C ALA A 74 -9.02 9.09 6.40
N TRP A 75 -9.45 9.44 7.61
CA TRP A 75 -9.93 10.76 7.97
C TRP A 75 -9.21 11.26 9.21
N THR A 76 -8.75 12.50 9.17
CA THR A 76 -8.15 13.15 10.33
C THR A 76 -9.14 14.12 10.94
N CYS A 77 -9.37 14.01 12.25
CA CYS A 77 -10.21 14.97 12.96
C CYS A 77 -9.47 16.27 13.21
N GLU A 78 -10.02 17.39 12.73
CA GLU A 78 -9.43 18.73 12.87
C GLU A 78 -9.33 19.18 14.33
N ARG A 79 -10.19 18.67 15.21
CA ARG A 79 -10.25 19.09 16.62
C ARG A 79 -9.24 18.36 17.51
N CYS A 80 -9.11 17.04 17.36
CA CYS A 80 -8.29 16.21 18.26
C CYS A 80 -7.12 15.53 17.56
N GLY A 81 -6.98 15.67 16.24
CA GLY A 81 -5.88 15.11 15.46
C GLY A 81 -5.88 13.58 15.36
N SER A 82 -6.93 12.89 15.82
CA SER A 82 -6.98 11.43 15.67
C SER A 82 -7.36 11.03 14.26
N LEU A 83 -6.68 10.00 13.80
CA LEU A 83 -6.96 9.30 12.55
C LEU A 83 -8.15 8.34 12.75
N THR A 84 -9.02 8.25 11.76
CA THR A 84 -10.13 7.30 11.70
C THR A 84 -10.09 6.63 10.34
N VAL A 85 -10.07 5.30 10.30
CA VAL A 85 -10.04 4.50 9.05
C VAL A 85 -11.35 3.71 9.00
N SER A 86 -12.06 3.81 7.88
CA SER A 86 -13.42 3.24 7.76
C SER A 86 -13.73 2.88 6.30
N GLU A 87 -14.48 1.82 6.08
CA GLU A 87 -14.97 1.46 4.73
C GLU A 87 -16.02 2.44 4.19
N GLN A 88 -16.77 3.09 5.10
CA GLN A 88 -17.80 4.08 4.79
C GLN A 88 -17.41 5.43 5.38
N ASP A 89 -17.85 6.51 4.74
CA ASP A 89 -17.60 7.87 5.20
C ASP A 89 -18.07 8.04 6.66
N PRO A 90 -17.15 8.27 7.61
CA PRO A 90 -17.50 8.37 9.02
C PRO A 90 -18.17 9.71 9.32
N ASP A 91 -19.30 9.70 10.01
CA ASP A 91 -19.95 10.93 10.52
C ASP A 91 -19.28 11.47 11.80
N ARG A 92 -18.47 10.64 12.45
CA ARG A 92 -17.92 10.89 13.78
C ARG A 92 -16.47 10.44 13.86
N CYS A 93 -15.70 11.20 14.61
CA CYS A 93 -14.34 10.82 14.99
C CYS A 93 -14.35 9.56 15.89
N GLU A 94 -13.36 8.68 15.74
CA GLU A 94 -13.19 7.48 16.58
C GLU A 94 -13.17 7.78 18.09
N LYS A 95 -12.61 8.93 18.49
CA LYS A 95 -12.56 9.37 19.90
C LYS A 95 -13.83 10.06 20.40
N GLY A 96 -14.85 10.16 19.56
CA GLY A 96 -16.11 10.83 19.87
C GLY A 96 -16.11 12.33 19.54
N GLY A 97 -17.30 12.85 19.25
CA GLY A 97 -17.52 14.21 18.73
C GLY A 97 -17.57 14.24 17.20
N SER A 98 -18.61 14.86 16.66
CA SER A 98 -18.65 15.24 15.25
C SER A 98 -18.30 16.72 15.12
N LEU A 99 -17.74 17.06 13.95
CA LEU A 99 -17.49 18.35 13.32
C LEU A 99 -16.00 18.46 12.92
N GLY A 100 -15.74 18.43 11.61
CA GLY A 100 -14.42 18.61 11.00
C GLY A 100 -13.63 17.31 10.84
N LEU A 101 -14.06 16.42 9.95
CA LEU A 101 -13.26 15.30 9.47
C LEU A 101 -12.75 15.63 8.07
N SER A 102 -11.43 15.66 7.89
CA SER A 102 -10.81 15.83 6.58
C SER A 102 -10.30 14.47 6.09
N GLN A 103 -10.81 14.02 4.95
CA GLN A 103 -10.33 12.80 4.30
C GLN A 103 -8.93 13.02 3.73
N GLU A 104 -8.10 11.98 3.79
CA GLU A 104 -6.78 11.91 3.15
C GLU A 104 -6.85 12.28 1.67
N GLU A 105 -5.93 13.14 1.23
CA GLU A 105 -5.84 13.60 -0.17
C GLU A 105 -5.05 12.63 -1.03
N ASP A 106 -4.15 11.86 -0.43
CA ASP A 106 -3.39 10.81 -1.11
C ASP A 106 -4.30 9.72 -1.70
N VAL A 107 -3.86 9.17 -2.84
CA VAL A 107 -4.48 8.02 -3.48
C VAL A 107 -3.64 6.77 -3.31
N LEU A 108 -4.29 5.61 -3.39
CA LEU A 108 -3.64 4.31 -3.37
C LEU A 108 -2.85 4.08 -4.66
N ASP A 109 -1.71 3.39 -4.51
CA ASP A 109 -0.91 2.92 -5.63
C ASP A 109 -1.73 2.05 -6.58
N THR A 110 -1.54 2.19 -7.90
CA THR A 110 -2.26 1.38 -8.89
C THR A 110 -2.02 -0.12 -8.66
N TRP A 111 -0.80 -0.49 -8.24
CA TRP A 111 -0.47 -1.87 -7.89
C TRP A 111 -1.25 -2.40 -6.68
N PHE A 112 -1.69 -1.53 -5.76
CA PHE A 112 -2.54 -1.90 -4.64
C PHE A 112 -3.90 -2.41 -5.13
N SER A 113 -4.55 -1.65 -6.01
CA SER A 113 -5.80 -2.12 -6.63
C SER A 113 -5.61 -3.36 -7.50
N SER A 114 -4.51 -3.44 -8.28
CA SER A 114 -4.25 -4.60 -9.13
C SER A 114 -3.99 -5.89 -8.35
N ALA A 115 -3.41 -5.79 -7.14
CA ALA A 115 -3.18 -6.95 -6.28
C ALA A 115 -4.49 -7.58 -5.77
N LEU A 116 -5.60 -6.83 -5.78
CA LEU A 116 -6.91 -7.29 -5.32
C LEU A 116 -7.76 -7.91 -6.43
N TRP A 117 -7.24 -7.99 -7.67
CA TRP A 117 -7.97 -8.53 -8.82
C TRP A 117 -8.65 -9.90 -8.59
N PRO A 118 -8.04 -10.87 -7.88
CA PRO A 118 -8.70 -12.15 -7.62
C PRO A 118 -9.94 -12.08 -6.71
N PHE A 119 -10.19 -10.94 -6.05
CA PHE A 119 -11.26 -10.75 -5.07
C PHE A 119 -12.29 -9.69 -5.48
N SER A 120 -11.93 -8.78 -6.38
CA SER A 120 -12.77 -7.68 -6.88
C SER A 120 -13.74 -8.14 -7.95
#